data_AF-A0A535MS75-F1
#
_entry.id   AF-A0A535MS75-F1
#
_cell.length_a   1.000
_cell.length_b   1.000
_cell.length_c   1.000
_cell.angle_alpha   90.00
_cell.angle_beta   90.00
_cell.angle_gamma   90.00
#
_symmetry.space_group_name_H-M   'P 1'
#
loop_
_entity.id
_entity.type
_entity.pdbx_description
1 polymer ?
#
loop_
_entity_poly.entity_id
_entity_poly.type
_entity_poly.pdbx_seq_one_letter_code
_entity_poly.pdbx_strand_id
1 'polypeptide(L)'
;MRLDATGSIALVSHDREIEESIRLIVGTAHGERPMRPEYGCGIHDYVFASIDSDTAGRISSEVRSALVRWEPRIKVEGVDVTVDPKDLTFAHIEIRYSVGDTNDPRNLVFPFYTLPAEE
;
A
#
# COMPACT_ATOMS: atom_id res chain seq x y z
N MET A 1 3.80 6.19 -17.38
CA MET A 1 4.38 5.64 -18.64
C MET A 1 5.83 6.05 -18.70
N ARG A 2 6.76 5.11 -18.70
CA ARG A 2 8.20 5.39 -18.71
C ARG A 2 8.82 4.83 -19.98
N LEU A 3 9.67 5.62 -20.62
CA LEU A 3 10.39 5.22 -21.83
C LEU A 3 11.76 4.64 -21.42
N ASP A 4 12.23 3.62 -22.13
CA ASP A 4 13.61 3.16 -22.02
C ASP A 4 14.58 4.15 -22.67
N ALA A 5 15.89 3.91 -22.55
CA ALA A 5 16.93 4.77 -23.11
C ALA A 5 16.85 4.91 -24.65
N THR A 6 16.08 4.03 -25.30
CA THR A 6 15.83 4.01 -26.74
C THR A 6 14.48 4.63 -27.13
N GLY A 7 13.71 5.16 -26.18
CA GLY A 7 12.41 5.78 -26.43
C GLY A 7 11.26 4.78 -26.63
N SER A 8 11.48 3.50 -26.34
CA SER A 8 10.45 2.45 -26.39
C SER A 8 9.77 2.28 -25.03
N ILE A 9 8.60 1.62 -25.00
CA ILE A 9 7.91 1.32 -23.75
C ILE A 9 8.80 0.35 -22.94
N ALA A 10 9.27 0.81 -21.78
CA ALA A 10 10.11 -0.02 -20.93
C ALA A 10 9.33 -1.23 -20.41
N LEU A 11 9.78 -2.44 -20.75
CA LEU A 11 9.30 -3.67 -20.13
C LEU A 11 9.81 -3.71 -18.69
N VAL A 12 8.89 -3.72 -17.74
CA VAL A 12 9.17 -3.72 -16.30
C VAL A 12 9.56 -5.14 -15.88
N SER A 13 10.60 -5.28 -15.05
CA SER A 13 10.92 -6.58 -14.45
C SER A 13 9.75 -7.07 -13.59
N HIS A 14 9.53 -8.39 -13.53
CA HIS A 14 8.39 -9.00 -12.82
C HIS A 14 8.21 -8.44 -11.39
N ASP A 15 9.33 -8.23 -10.70
CA ASP A 15 9.40 -7.65 -9.36
C ASP A 15 8.88 -6.22 -9.26
N ARG A 16 9.25 -5.39 -10.23
CA ARG A 16 8.89 -3.97 -10.22
C ARG A 16 7.44 -3.76 -10.63
N GLU A 17 6.89 -4.66 -11.42
CA GLU A 17 5.47 -4.72 -11.73
C GLU A 17 4.65 -5.01 -10.46
N ILE A 18 5.12 -5.91 -9.59
CA ILE A 18 4.50 -6.21 -8.31
C ILE A 18 4.50 -4.97 -7.40
N GLU A 19 5.63 -4.28 -7.25
CA GLU A 19 5.66 -3.07 -6.44
C GLU A 19 4.74 -1.96 -6.97
N GLU A 20 4.66 -1.78 -8.29
CA GLU A 20 3.74 -0.82 -8.90
C GLU A 20 2.28 -1.22 -8.67
N SER A 21 1.97 -2.51 -8.75
CA SER A 21 0.64 -3.05 -8.44
C SER A 21 0.27 -2.82 -6.97
N ILE A 22 1.17 -3.10 -6.02
CA ILE A 22 0.97 -2.83 -4.59
C ILE A 22 0.68 -1.34 -4.36
N ARG A 23 1.49 -0.45 -4.96
CA ARG A 23 1.27 1.01 -4.86
C ARG A 23 -0.09 1.43 -5.41
N LEU A 24 -0.54 0.83 -6.52
CA LEU A 24 -1.86 1.10 -7.09
C LEU A 24 -2.99 0.61 -6.18
N ILE A 25 -2.86 -0.59 -5.59
CA ILE A 25 -3.88 -1.15 -4.69
C ILE A 25 -4.03 -0.27 -3.44
N VAL A 26 -2.93 0.06 -2.79
CA VAL A 26 -2.95 0.84 -1.53
C VAL A 26 -3.32 2.30 -1.80
N GLY A 27 -2.86 2.88 -2.92
CA GLY A 27 -3.12 4.26 -3.28
C GLY A 27 -4.49 4.55 -3.87
N THR A 28 -5.33 3.54 -4.14
CA THR A 28 -6.68 3.73 -4.69
C THR A 28 -7.72 3.54 -3.59
N ALA A 29 -8.59 4.54 -3.35
CA ALA A 29 -9.74 4.37 -2.45
C ALA A 29 -10.85 3.53 -3.10
N HIS A 30 -11.65 2.85 -2.27
CA HIS A 30 -12.84 2.15 -2.74
C HIS A 30 -13.79 3.12 -3.46
N GLY A 31 -14.31 2.71 -4.61
CA GLY A 31 -15.18 3.52 -5.46
C GLY A 31 -14.49 4.45 -6.46
N GLU A 32 -13.17 4.67 -6.37
CA GLU A 32 -12.43 5.52 -7.33
C GLU A 32 -12.46 4.97 -8.76
N ARG A 33 -12.61 3.65 -8.92
CA ARG A 33 -12.72 2.99 -10.22
C ARG A 33 -14.19 2.68 -10.50
N PRO A 34 -14.87 3.42 -11.41
CA PRO A 34 -16.31 3.22 -11.65
C PRO A 34 -16.67 1.80 -12.09
N MET A 35 -15.79 1.16 -12.86
CA MET A 35 -15.98 -0.19 -13.37
C MET A 35 -15.52 -1.29 -12.39
N ARG A 36 -14.89 -0.92 -11.26
CA ARG A 36 -14.38 -1.82 -10.20
C ARG A 36 -14.43 -1.13 -8.83
N PRO A 37 -15.62 -0.89 -8.26
CA PRO A 37 -15.76 -0.12 -7.02
C PRO A 37 -15.08 -0.77 -5.82
N GLU A 38 -14.96 -2.10 -5.81
CA GLU A 38 -14.28 -2.83 -4.73
C GLU A 38 -12.75 -2.82 -4.84
N TYR A 39 -12.19 -2.36 -5.96
CA TYR A 39 -10.75 -2.27 -6.12
C TYR A 39 -10.18 -1.12 -5.30
N GLY A 40 -9.08 -1.40 -4.60
CA GLY A 40 -8.41 -0.42 -3.75
C GLY A 40 -8.24 -0.92 -2.33
N CYS A 41 -8.03 0.03 -1.42
CA CYS A 41 -7.79 -0.20 -0.02
C CYS A 41 -8.63 0.77 0.82
N GLY A 42 -9.19 0.29 1.93
CA GLY A 42 -10.00 1.11 2.84
C GLY A 42 -9.21 2.10 3.70
N ILE A 43 -7.88 2.19 3.56
CA ILE A 43 -7.06 3.09 4.38
C ILE A 43 -7.46 4.56 4.26
N HIS A 44 -8.05 4.95 3.13
CA HIS A 44 -8.48 6.32 2.86
C HIS A 44 -9.62 6.78 3.78
N ASP A 45 -10.37 5.84 4.37
CA ASP A 45 -11.40 6.16 5.37
C ASP A 45 -10.79 6.59 6.72
N TYR A 46 -9.49 6.33 6.94
CA TYR A 46 -8.77 6.61 8.18
C TYR A 46 -7.92 7.89 8.12
N VAL A 47 -7.99 8.67 7.03
CA VAL A 47 -7.21 9.92 6.87
C VAL A 47 -7.50 10.94 7.98
N PHE A 48 -8.70 10.91 8.56
CA PHE A 48 -9.12 11.78 9.67
C PHE A 48 -9.19 11.08 11.02
N ALA A 49 -8.83 9.79 11.08
CA ALA A 49 -8.84 9.04 12.32
C ALA A 49 -7.66 9.48 13.21
N SER A 50 -7.88 9.47 14.53
CA SER A 50 -6.77 9.67 15.48
C SER A 50 -5.74 8.55 15.30
N ILE A 51 -4.47 8.92 15.17
CA ILE A 51 -3.40 7.95 15.03
C ILE A 51 -3.05 7.36 16.40
N ASP A 52 -3.82 6.34 16.79
CA ASP A 52 -3.58 5.50 17.94
C ASP A 52 -3.26 4.06 17.51
N SER A 53 -2.93 3.20 18.47
CA SER A 53 -2.61 1.79 18.18
C SER A 53 -3.79 1.00 17.61
N ASP A 54 -5.03 1.41 17.89
CA ASP A 54 -6.22 0.73 17.37
C ASP A 54 -6.40 1.05 15.89
N THR A 55 -6.32 2.33 15.52
CA THR A 55 -6.31 2.80 14.13
C THR A 55 -5.15 2.18 13.34
N ALA A 56 -3.96 2.11 13.92
CA ALA A 56 -2.80 1.45 13.28
C ALA A 56 -3.07 -0.04 12.99
N GLY A 57 -3.70 -0.75 13.92
CA GLY A 57 -4.10 -2.15 13.74
C GLY A 57 -5.15 -2.33 12.66
N ARG A 58 -6.15 -1.43 12.59
CA ARG A 58 -7.18 -1.43 11.54
C ARG A 58 -6.57 -1.17 10.17
N ILE A 59 -5.71 -0.16 10.04
CA ILE A 59 -4.98 0.15 8.79
C ILE A 59 -4.17 -1.06 8.33
N SER A 60 -3.40 -1.69 9.23
CA SER A 60 -2.63 -2.89 8.90
C SER A 60 -3.52 -4.03 8.37
N SER A 61 -4.65 -4.28 9.03
CA SER A 61 -5.62 -5.31 8.61
C SER A 61 -6.24 -5.01 7.25
N GLU A 62 -6.61 -3.76 7.00
CA GLU A 62 -7.19 -3.32 5.72
C GLU A 62 -6.18 -3.47 4.58
N VAL A 63 -4.95 -2.96 4.75
CA VAL A 63 -3.88 -3.09 3.76
C VAL A 63 -3.61 -4.56 3.47
N ARG A 64 -3.48 -5.40 4.51
CA ARG A 64 -3.26 -6.84 4.33
C ARG A 64 -4.39 -7.49 3.54
N SER A 65 -5.64 -7.17 3.85
CA SER A 65 -6.81 -7.74 3.19
C SER A 65 -6.90 -7.32 1.72
N ALA A 66 -6.60 -6.04 1.43
CA ALA A 66 -6.55 -5.52 0.07
C ALA A 66 -5.46 -6.20 -0.77
N LEU A 67 -4.26 -6.38 -0.21
CA LEU A 67 -3.15 -7.05 -0.90
C LEU A 67 -3.42 -8.53 -1.17
N VAL A 68 -3.95 -9.26 -0.18
CA VAL A 68 -4.32 -10.68 -0.35
C VAL A 68 -5.41 -10.84 -1.43
N ARG A 69 -6.32 -9.87 -1.52
CA ARG A 69 -7.42 -9.91 -2.48
C ARG A 69 -6.98 -9.57 -3.91
N TRP A 70 -6.13 -8.56 -4.06
CA TRP A 70 -5.84 -7.96 -5.37
C TRP A 70 -4.46 -8.31 -5.95
N GLU A 71 -3.54 -8.83 -5.15
CA GLU A 71 -2.19 -9.23 -5.60
C GLU A 71 -1.88 -10.69 -5.19
N PRO A 72 -2.39 -11.69 -5.92
CA PRO A 72 -2.20 -13.10 -5.59
C PRO A 72 -0.76 -13.61 -5.83
N ARG A 73 0.10 -12.82 -6.48
CA ARG A 73 1.51 -13.19 -6.74
C ARG A 73 2.39 -13.08 -5.50
N ILE A 74 1.96 -12.32 -4.50
CA ILE A 74 2.72 -12.12 -3.26
C ILE A 74 2.12 -12.91 -2.09
N LYS A 75 2.99 -13.32 -1.19
CA LYS A 75 2.62 -13.77 0.15
C LYS A 75 2.96 -12.66 1.14
N VAL A 76 1.94 -12.05 1.73
CA VAL A 76 2.12 -10.99 2.74
C VAL A 76 2.60 -11.62 4.05
N GLU A 77 3.80 -11.24 4.49
CA GLU A 77 4.43 -11.70 5.72
C GLU A 77 4.09 -10.80 6.90
N GLY A 78 3.97 -9.50 6.66
CA GLY A 78 3.61 -8.52 7.69
C GLY A 78 3.28 -7.16 7.11
N VAL A 79 2.43 -6.42 7.83
CA VAL A 79 2.14 -5.02 7.56
C VAL A 79 2.23 -4.28 8.88
N ASP A 80 3.18 -3.36 9.00
CA ASP A 80 3.36 -2.52 10.18
C ASP A 80 3.06 -1.07 9.86
N VAL A 81 2.41 -0.38 10.80
CA VAL A 81 2.09 1.05 10.67
C VAL A 81 2.81 1.77 11.79
N THR A 82 3.75 2.64 11.44
CA THR A 82 4.52 3.43 12.39
C THR A 82 4.28 4.91 12.17
N VAL A 83 3.84 5.60 13.21
CA VAL A 83 3.67 7.05 13.23
C VAL A 83 5.04 7.71 13.31
N ASP A 84 5.25 8.79 12.56
CA ASP A 84 6.47 9.57 12.73
C ASP A 84 6.41 10.33 14.08
N PRO A 85 7.37 10.10 15.00
CA PRO A 85 7.39 10.79 16.28
C PRO A 85 7.61 12.31 16.16
N LYS A 86 8.08 12.80 15.01
CA LYS A 86 8.27 14.23 14.73
C LYS A 86 7.08 14.86 14.00
N ASP A 87 6.26 14.05 13.35
CA ASP A 87 5.11 14.49 12.58
C ASP A 87 3.93 13.53 12.78
N LEU A 88 3.04 13.90 13.71
CA LEU A 88 1.85 13.14 14.04
C LEU A 88 0.79 13.15 12.92
N THR A 89 1.06 13.82 11.79
CA THR A 89 0.23 13.76 10.58
C THR A 89 0.73 12.73 9.58
N PHE A 90 1.90 12.12 9.84
CA PHE A 90 2.56 11.22 8.92
C PHE A 90 2.72 9.81 9.50
N ALA A 91 2.26 8.81 8.74
CA ALA A 91 2.41 7.41 9.06
C ALA A 91 3.16 6.67 7.94
N HIS A 92 4.12 5.84 8.33
CA HIS A 92 4.79 4.91 7.43
C HIS A 92 4.11 3.56 7.52
N ILE A 93 3.72 3.02 6.37
CA ILE A 93 3.19 1.66 6.26
C ILE A 93 4.30 0.79 5.66
N GLU A 94 4.85 -0.11 6.47
CA GLU A 94 5.86 -1.07 6.05
C GLU A 94 5.18 -2.39 5.66
N ILE A 95 5.37 -2.82 4.41
CA ILE A 95 4.78 -4.05 3.87
C ILE A 95 5.90 -5.04 3.57
N ARG A 96 5.95 -6.14 4.32
CA ARG A 96 6.86 -7.28 4.09
C ARG A 96 6.15 -8.38 3.34
N TYR A 97 6.75 -8.83 2.24
CA TYR A 97 6.16 -9.86 1.38
C TYR A 97 7.23 -10.70 0.67
N SER A 98 6.83 -11.89 0.24
CA SER A 98 7.63 -12.75 -0.65
C SER A 98 6.90 -12.98 -1.97
N VAL A 99 7.63 -13.26 -3.06
CA VAL A 99 7.07 -13.44 -4.41
C VAL A 99 7.15 -14.91 -4.83
N GLY A 100 6.01 -15.61 -4.82
CA GLY A 100 5.90 -17.01 -5.28
C GLY A 100 6.92 -17.98 -4.67
N ASP A 101 7.32 -19.01 -5.45
CA ASP A 101 8.31 -20.05 -5.07
C ASP A 101 9.74 -19.52 -4.89
N THR A 102 9.97 -18.25 -5.21
CA THR A 102 11.23 -17.55 -4.91
C THR A 102 11.13 -17.08 -3.47
N ASN A 103 11.71 -17.83 -2.54
CA ASN A 103 11.81 -17.46 -1.13
C ASN A 103 12.78 -16.28 -0.93
N ASP A 104 12.42 -15.12 -1.48
CA ASP A 104 13.17 -13.87 -1.45
C ASP A 104 12.37 -12.82 -0.66
N PRO A 105 12.73 -12.57 0.62
CA PRO A 105 11.99 -11.65 1.49
C PRO A 105 12.20 -10.20 1.05
N ARG A 106 11.11 -9.45 0.88
CA ARG A 106 11.12 -8.07 0.37
C ARG A 106 10.33 -7.12 1.27
N ASN A 107 10.69 -5.85 1.21
CA ASN A 107 10.06 -4.78 1.98
C ASN A 107 9.71 -3.58 1.10
N LEU A 108 8.49 -3.04 1.25
CA LEU A 108 8.03 -1.82 0.59
C LEU A 108 7.45 -0.86 1.63
N VAL A 109 8.00 0.36 1.68
CA VAL A 109 7.52 1.44 2.56
C VAL A 109 6.59 2.36 1.78
N PHE A 110 5.35 2.47 2.25
CA PHE A 110 4.33 3.34 1.68
C PHE A 110 4.08 4.54 2.62
N PRO A 111 4.35 5.78 2.17
CA PRO A 111 4.09 6.98 2.97
C PRO A 111 2.58 7.30 2.96
N PHE A 112 1.98 7.46 4.13
CA PHE A 112 0.56 7.81 4.29
C PHE A 112 0.41 9.10 5.11
N TYR A 113 -0.37 10.04 4.59
CA TYR A 113 -0.64 11.32 5.24
C TYR A 113 -2.06 11.31 5.82
N THR A 114 -2.18 11.75 7.07
CA THR A 114 -3.44 12.00 7.76
C THR A 114 -3.60 13.49 7.97
N LEU A 115 -4.84 13.97 8.00
CA LEU A 115 -5.12 15.35 8.36
C LEU A 115 -5.42 15.41 9.87
N PRO A 116 -4.89 16.41 10.60
CA PRO A 116 -5.26 16.59 11.99
C PRO A 116 -6.77 16.86 12.08
N ALA A 117 -7.46 16.16 12.99
CA ALA A 117 -8.86 16.42 13.27
C ALA A 117 -8.99 17.85 13.84
N GLU A 118 -9.85 18.67 13.24
CA GLU A 118 -10.21 19.98 13.80
C GLU A 118 -11.09 19.79 15.05
N GLU A 119 -10.77 20.50 16.13
CA GLU A 119 -11.57 20.59 17.37
C GLU A 119 -12.91 21.32 17.17
#